data_AF-A0AA39NPC6-F1
#
_entry.id   AF-A0AA39NPC6-F1
#
_cell.length_a   1.000
_cell.length_b   1.000
_cell.length_c   1.000
_cell.angle_alpha   90.00
_cell.angle_beta   90.00
_cell.angle_gamma   90.00
#
_symmetry.space_group_name_H-M   'P 1'
#
loop_
_entity.id
_entity.type
_entity.pdbx_description
1 polymer ?
#
loop_
_entity_poly.entity_id
_entity_poly.type
_entity_poly.pdbx_seq_one_letter_code
_entity_poly.pdbx_strand_id
1 'polypeptide(L)'
;MPDDDSRCLPRHGFEGEYDFDSLVDKNPFLFRVYTPKAASPSISYDPKIFCIAPKFDAKYTSPPSAIESLSPIGPLTEIATCEEVARHLDWTTRSSSPFISTSFSFAWAIWEALRRYKSGVKHDVEIAVIDAASLKGKAATAVQILRKATFDERPHHYWRWYHFSQESQSVVVYGYIPLTSVMASVPLLSILEKMPSYFLRSEIPANPSMTETSLINRVVWDFTNKKSTYKQFCEAMTDRHFKQSTEMRLRESIVGSIRLAVALLNPWFHKTAADDIDWAVHKTAELASLIAAWPDPQDPAEMQDVLNGMVSLLAEEVREKHHASLLGEVLELAGVIDDIEDVVYSLE
;
A
#
# COMPACT_ATOMS: atom_id res chain seq x y z
N MET A 1 -7.14 2.84 -34.38
CA MET A 1 -7.22 3.21 -32.95
C MET A 1 -6.24 2.28 -32.27
N PRO A 2 -5.17 2.76 -31.63
CA PRO A 2 -4.32 1.85 -30.89
C PRO A 2 -5.13 1.39 -29.68
N ASP A 3 -5.24 0.07 -29.51
CA ASP A 3 -5.67 -0.54 -28.26
C ASP A 3 -4.73 -0.04 -27.16
N ASP A 4 -5.22 0.84 -26.31
CA ASP A 4 -4.49 1.33 -25.15
C ASP A 4 -4.60 0.25 -24.06
N ASP A 5 -3.95 -0.87 -24.31
CA ASP A 5 -3.79 -2.03 -23.43
C ASP A 5 -2.77 -1.74 -22.31
N SER A 6 -2.59 -0.46 -21.95
CA SER A 6 -1.79 -0.06 -20.81
C SER A 6 -2.47 -0.58 -19.54
N ARG A 7 -1.90 -1.67 -18.98
CA ARG A 7 -2.26 -2.19 -17.66
C ARG A 7 -1.98 -1.19 -16.53
N CYS A 8 -1.26 -0.11 -16.80
CA CYS A 8 -0.79 0.83 -15.79
C CYS A 8 -1.65 2.10 -15.76
N LEU A 9 -2.04 2.49 -14.54
CA LEU A 9 -2.66 3.79 -14.32
C LEU A 9 -1.64 4.93 -14.56
N PRO A 10 -2.11 6.12 -14.97
CA PRO A 10 -1.23 7.28 -15.06
C PRO A 10 -0.58 7.59 -13.69
N ARG A 11 0.53 8.33 -13.72
CA ARG A 11 1.23 8.78 -12.49
C ARG A 11 0.34 9.55 -11.52
N HIS A 12 -0.65 10.27 -12.05
CA HIS A 12 -1.67 11.02 -11.33
C HIS A 12 -2.94 11.09 -12.19
N GLY A 13 -4.13 11.07 -11.57
CA GLY A 13 -5.39 11.09 -12.31
C GLY A 13 -5.89 9.70 -12.73
N PHE A 14 -6.97 9.70 -13.50
CA PHE A 14 -7.51 8.55 -14.21
C PHE A 14 -7.59 8.90 -15.72
N GLU A 15 -6.99 8.10 -16.61
CA GLU A 15 -6.89 8.34 -18.07
C GLU A 15 -8.19 8.01 -18.84
N GLY A 16 -9.35 8.16 -18.20
CA GLY A 16 -10.67 7.98 -18.81
C GLY A 16 -11.51 6.90 -18.12
N GLU A 17 -10.88 5.82 -17.69
CA GLU A 17 -11.49 4.79 -16.85
C GLU A 17 -11.28 5.10 -15.37
N TYR A 18 -12.37 5.25 -14.63
CA TYR A 18 -12.38 5.59 -13.20
C TYR A 18 -13.35 4.70 -12.42
N ASP A 19 -13.91 3.66 -13.06
CA ASP A 19 -14.76 2.69 -12.41
C ASP A 19 -13.92 1.72 -11.58
N PHE A 20 -14.30 1.48 -10.33
CA PHE A 20 -13.50 0.63 -9.45
C PHE A 20 -13.39 -0.80 -9.99
N ASP A 21 -14.49 -1.40 -10.42
CA ASP A 21 -14.51 -2.81 -10.79
C ASP A 21 -13.66 -3.07 -12.04
N SER A 22 -13.69 -2.16 -13.02
CA SER A 22 -12.80 -2.25 -14.19
C SER A 22 -11.33 -2.01 -13.85
N LEU A 23 -11.04 -1.05 -12.96
CA LEU A 23 -9.66 -0.72 -12.60
C LEU A 23 -8.97 -1.83 -11.81
N VAL A 24 -9.72 -2.55 -10.98
CA VAL A 24 -9.22 -3.68 -10.18
C VAL A 24 -8.62 -4.77 -11.07
N ASP A 25 -9.18 -4.99 -12.26
CA ASP A 25 -8.70 -6.02 -13.17
C ASP A 25 -7.35 -5.64 -13.82
N LYS A 26 -7.00 -4.35 -13.83
CA LYS A 26 -5.72 -3.81 -14.33
C LYS A 26 -4.69 -3.55 -13.23
N ASN A 27 -5.16 -3.11 -12.06
CA ASN A 27 -4.35 -2.82 -10.88
C ASN A 27 -5.06 -3.38 -9.63
N PRO A 28 -4.66 -4.56 -9.13
CA PRO A 28 -5.33 -5.20 -8.01
C PRO A 28 -4.85 -4.70 -6.65
N PHE A 29 -4.04 -3.64 -6.57
CA PHE A 29 -3.48 -3.16 -5.31
C PHE A 29 -4.10 -1.84 -4.88
N LEU A 30 -4.63 -1.80 -3.65
CA LEU A 30 -4.92 -0.58 -2.94
C LEU A 30 -3.89 -0.32 -1.85
N PHE A 31 -3.56 0.96 -1.67
CA PHE A 31 -2.62 1.43 -0.67
C PHE A 31 -3.36 2.29 0.35
N ARG A 32 -3.12 2.01 1.63
CA ARG A 32 -3.67 2.78 2.75
C ARG A 32 -2.57 3.34 3.63
N VAL A 33 -2.51 4.66 3.71
CA VAL A 33 -1.64 5.37 4.66
C VAL A 33 -2.39 5.62 5.96
N TYR A 34 -1.87 5.10 7.06
CA TYR A 34 -2.50 5.23 8.38
C TYR A 34 -1.46 5.28 9.50
N THR A 35 -1.94 5.58 10.71
CA THR A 35 -1.16 5.49 11.95
C THR A 35 -1.74 4.34 12.76
N PRO A 36 -0.98 3.27 13.05
CA PRO A 36 -1.44 2.19 13.88
C PRO A 36 -1.92 2.73 15.24
N LYS A 37 -3.08 2.26 15.70
CA LYS A 37 -3.55 2.52 17.05
C LYS A 37 -2.83 1.54 17.98
N ALA A 38 -2.24 2.02 19.08
CA ALA A 38 -1.64 1.14 20.08
C ALA A 38 -2.69 0.13 20.57
N ALA A 39 -2.36 -1.17 20.52
CA ALA A 39 -3.24 -2.23 21.00
C ALA A 39 -3.55 -1.99 22.48
N SER A 40 -4.76 -1.50 22.76
CA SER A 40 -5.22 -1.31 24.13
C SER A 40 -5.71 -2.67 24.64
N PRO A 41 -5.16 -3.20 25.75
CA PRO A 41 -5.53 -4.53 26.26
C PRO A 41 -7.02 -4.67 26.64
N SER A 42 -7.75 -3.56 26.73
CA SER A 42 -9.18 -3.49 27.07
C SER A 42 -10.14 -3.54 25.87
N ILE A 43 -9.64 -3.56 24.63
CA ILE A 43 -10.48 -3.56 23.43
C ILE A 43 -10.39 -4.93 22.75
N SER A 44 -11.50 -5.67 22.81
CA SER A 44 -11.73 -6.91 22.06
C SER A 44 -11.91 -6.57 20.57
N TYR A 45 -10.81 -6.37 19.85
CA TYR A 45 -10.86 -6.28 18.39
C TYR A 45 -11.30 -7.64 17.82
N ASP A 46 -12.22 -7.66 16.85
CA ASP A 46 -12.38 -8.85 16.02
C ASP A 46 -11.04 -9.08 15.30
N PRO A 47 -10.35 -10.20 15.56
CA PRO A 47 -9.04 -10.46 14.95
C PRO A 47 -9.10 -10.55 13.43
N LYS A 48 -10.29 -10.66 12.83
CA LYS A 48 -10.50 -10.74 11.39
C LYS A 48 -10.61 -9.38 10.71
N ILE A 49 -10.61 -8.27 11.45
CA ILE A 49 -10.80 -6.93 10.87
C ILE A 49 -9.53 -6.09 11.02
N PHE A 50 -9.03 -5.60 9.89
CA PHE A 50 -7.87 -4.74 9.85
C PHE A 50 -8.20 -3.28 10.20
N CYS A 51 -9.26 -2.74 9.59
CA CYS A 51 -9.63 -1.34 9.77
C CYS A 51 -11.14 -1.13 9.67
N ILE A 52 -11.67 -0.20 10.45
CA ILE A 52 -13.08 0.21 10.45
C ILE A 52 -13.20 1.71 10.16
N ALA A 53 -14.25 2.09 9.45
CA ALA A 53 -14.54 3.49 9.15
C ALA A 53 -14.94 4.25 10.42
N PRO A 54 -14.56 5.53 10.54
CA PRO A 54 -14.79 6.33 11.74
C PRO A 54 -16.24 6.40 12.23
N LYS A 55 -17.24 6.41 11.32
CA LYS A 55 -18.67 6.40 11.69
C LYS A 55 -19.03 5.20 12.57
N PHE A 56 -18.33 4.08 12.39
CA PHE A 56 -18.56 2.84 13.09
C PHE A 56 -17.51 2.60 14.20
N ASP A 57 -16.61 3.57 14.43
CA ASP A 57 -15.47 3.51 15.38
C ASP A 57 -15.86 3.79 16.84
N ALA A 58 -17.15 3.82 17.20
CA ALA A 58 -17.60 3.90 18.59
C ALA A 58 -17.31 2.57 19.34
N LYS A 59 -16.02 2.18 19.37
CA LYS A 59 -15.36 1.06 20.03
C LYS A 59 -16.08 -0.28 19.88
N TYR A 60 -15.79 -1.02 18.79
CA TYR A 60 -16.20 -2.42 18.50
C TYR A 60 -16.73 -3.18 19.73
N THR A 61 -18.04 -3.15 19.95
CA THR A 61 -18.75 -3.85 21.04
C THR A 61 -19.91 -4.70 20.53
N SER A 62 -20.04 -4.83 19.21
CA SER A 62 -21.16 -5.54 18.60
C SER A 62 -20.80 -6.98 18.25
N PRO A 63 -21.71 -7.95 18.42
CA PRO A 63 -21.49 -9.35 18.08
C PRO A 63 -21.26 -9.54 16.56
N PRO A 64 -20.72 -10.70 16.13
CA PRO A 64 -20.40 -10.98 14.71
C PRO A 64 -21.55 -10.70 13.72
N SER A 65 -22.81 -10.86 14.14
CA SER A 65 -24.00 -10.54 13.32
C SER A 65 -24.14 -9.06 12.96
N ALA A 66 -23.51 -8.15 13.71
CA ALA A 66 -23.49 -6.72 13.39
C ALA A 66 -22.48 -6.39 12.27
N ILE A 67 -21.52 -7.26 11.98
CA ILE A 67 -20.52 -7.04 10.92
C ILE A 67 -21.18 -7.12 9.53
N GLU A 68 -22.20 -7.99 9.36
CA GLU A 68 -22.99 -8.04 8.12
C GLU A 68 -23.72 -6.72 7.84
N SER A 69 -24.11 -5.97 8.89
CA SER A 69 -24.71 -4.63 8.76
C SER A 69 -23.71 -3.52 8.40
N LEU A 70 -22.40 -3.82 8.40
CA LEU A 70 -21.35 -2.89 7.97
C LEU A 70 -21.09 -2.96 6.45
N SER A 71 -21.70 -3.92 5.77
CA SER A 71 -21.68 -3.99 4.30
C SER A 71 -22.74 -3.07 3.71
N PRO A 72 -22.48 -2.45 2.56
CA PRO A 72 -23.49 -1.66 1.86
C PRO A 72 -24.64 -2.55 1.39
N ILE A 73 -25.88 -2.06 1.51
CA ILE A 73 -27.07 -2.74 0.97
C ILE A 73 -27.18 -2.41 -0.52
N GLY A 74 -26.42 -3.14 -1.34
CA GLY A 74 -26.30 -2.92 -2.78
C GLY A 74 -24.95 -2.32 -3.19
N PRO A 75 -24.75 -2.09 -4.50
CA PRO A 75 -23.49 -1.53 -5.01
C PRO A 75 -23.19 -0.18 -4.36
N LEU A 76 -21.96 0.01 -3.87
CA LEU A 76 -21.57 1.24 -3.18
C LEU A 76 -21.87 2.50 -4.00
N THR A 77 -21.74 2.39 -5.32
CA THR A 77 -21.90 3.50 -6.25
C THR A 77 -23.36 3.94 -6.40
N GLU A 78 -24.33 3.13 -5.95
CA GLU A 78 -25.77 3.46 -5.95
C GLU A 78 -26.20 4.06 -4.61
N ILE A 79 -25.55 3.65 -3.51
CA ILE A 79 -25.94 4.07 -2.17
C ILE A 79 -25.16 5.31 -1.66
N ALA A 80 -23.92 5.50 -2.11
CA ALA A 80 -23.07 6.57 -1.63
C ALA A 80 -23.38 7.87 -2.36
N THR A 81 -23.54 8.94 -1.59
CA THR A 81 -23.83 10.27 -2.15
C THR A 81 -22.58 11.10 -2.36
N CYS A 82 -22.66 12.08 -3.28
CA CYS A 82 -21.62 13.07 -3.50
C CYS A 82 -21.24 13.82 -2.20
N GLU A 83 -22.24 14.16 -1.40
CA GLU A 83 -22.05 14.88 -0.14
C GLU A 83 -21.29 14.04 0.90
N GLU A 84 -21.61 12.74 1.02
CA GLU A 84 -20.90 11.86 1.95
C GLU A 84 -19.43 11.66 1.58
N VAL A 85 -19.13 11.55 0.28
CA VAL A 85 -17.75 11.48 -0.21
C VAL A 85 -17.03 12.81 0.01
N ALA A 86 -17.66 13.95 -0.29
CA ALA A 86 -17.07 15.26 -0.02
C ALA A 86 -16.76 15.46 1.47
N ARG A 87 -17.68 15.04 2.35
CA ARG A 87 -17.51 15.05 3.81
C ARG A 87 -16.39 14.11 4.25
N HIS A 88 -16.25 12.94 3.63
CA HIS A 88 -15.12 12.04 3.89
C HIS A 88 -13.77 12.66 3.52
N LEU A 89 -13.71 13.35 2.39
CA LEU A 89 -12.48 13.94 1.89
C LEU A 89 -12.05 15.16 2.70
N ASP A 90 -12.98 15.85 3.34
CA ASP A 90 -12.70 16.92 4.30
C ASP A 90 -12.18 16.37 5.63
N TRP A 91 -10.96 16.76 6.01
CA TRP A 91 -10.33 16.33 7.26
C TRP A 91 -11.11 16.75 8.51
N THR A 92 -11.91 17.81 8.45
CA THR A 92 -12.71 18.30 9.59
C THR A 92 -13.94 17.45 9.87
N THR A 93 -14.42 16.69 8.88
CA THR A 93 -15.64 15.88 8.99
C THR A 93 -15.41 14.40 8.70
N ARG A 94 -14.19 14.01 8.32
CA ARG A 94 -13.78 12.61 8.09
C ARG A 94 -14.02 11.69 9.28
N SER A 95 -13.98 12.19 10.51
CA SER A 95 -14.18 11.41 11.74
C SER A 95 -15.59 10.85 11.92
N SER A 96 -16.59 11.33 11.16
CA SER A 96 -17.96 10.79 11.17
C SER A 96 -18.32 10.04 9.88
N SER A 97 -17.33 9.80 9.02
CA SER A 97 -17.53 9.21 7.70
C SER A 97 -17.67 7.69 7.74
N PRO A 98 -18.57 7.09 6.93
CA PRO A 98 -18.68 5.63 6.78
C PRO A 98 -17.58 5.02 5.91
N PHE A 99 -16.63 5.82 5.42
CA PHE A 99 -15.59 5.38 4.50
C PHE A 99 -14.21 5.29 5.12
N ILE A 100 -13.39 4.45 4.49
CA ILE A 100 -11.97 4.28 4.72
C ILE A 100 -11.23 4.76 3.47
N SER A 101 -10.29 5.69 3.63
CA SER A 101 -9.49 6.20 2.51
C SER A 101 -8.41 5.20 2.09
N THR A 102 -8.36 4.91 0.79
CA THR A 102 -7.36 4.10 0.11
C THR A 102 -7.03 4.76 -1.25
N SER A 103 -6.01 4.27 -1.95
CA SER A 103 -5.59 4.80 -3.26
C SER A 103 -5.06 3.67 -4.13
N PHE A 104 -5.27 3.73 -5.44
CA PHE A 104 -4.59 2.83 -6.39
C PHE A 104 -3.10 3.19 -6.61
N SER A 105 -2.66 4.37 -6.19
CA SER A 105 -1.30 4.86 -6.42
C SER A 105 -0.39 4.59 -5.23
N PHE A 106 0.57 3.68 -5.42
CA PHE A 106 1.64 3.45 -4.44
C PHE A 106 2.48 4.72 -4.23
N ALA A 107 2.71 5.50 -5.30
CA ALA A 107 3.50 6.73 -5.24
C ALA A 107 2.77 7.82 -4.44
N TRP A 108 1.45 7.93 -4.57
CA TRP A 108 0.62 8.77 -3.71
C TRP A 108 0.72 8.33 -2.26
N ALA A 109 0.64 7.03 -1.99
CA ALA A 109 0.75 6.51 -0.63
C ALA A 109 2.11 6.84 0.01
N ILE A 110 3.22 6.70 -0.73
CA ILE A 110 4.55 7.10 -0.27
C ILE A 110 4.59 8.62 0.00
N TRP A 111 4.12 9.43 -0.95
CA TRP A 111 4.11 10.88 -0.82
C TRP A 111 3.28 11.35 0.39
N GLU A 112 2.08 10.79 0.58
CA GLU A 112 1.19 11.10 1.69
C GLU A 112 1.76 10.61 3.03
N ALA A 113 2.39 9.45 3.07
CA ALA A 113 3.04 8.92 4.27
C ALA A 113 4.20 9.82 4.71
N LEU A 114 5.07 10.23 3.77
CA LEU A 114 6.16 11.17 4.03
C LEU A 114 5.63 12.53 4.50
N ARG A 115 4.56 13.04 3.87
CA ARG A 115 3.91 14.30 4.26
C ARG A 115 3.40 14.25 5.69
N ARG A 116 2.72 13.15 6.09
CA ARG A 116 2.22 12.96 7.45
C ARG A 116 3.36 12.85 8.47
N TYR A 117 4.38 12.07 8.15
CA TYR A 117 5.55 11.88 9.00
C TYR A 117 6.27 13.21 9.27
N LYS A 118 6.50 14.03 8.23
CA LYS A 118 7.13 15.36 8.35
C LYS A 118 6.24 16.40 9.04
N SER A 119 4.91 16.24 9.00
CA SER A 119 3.95 17.16 9.64
C SER A 119 3.75 16.90 11.14
N GLY A 120 4.52 15.98 11.75
CA GLY A 120 4.47 15.69 13.18
C GLY A 120 3.34 14.73 13.59
N VAL A 121 2.75 14.00 12.64
CA VAL A 121 2.00 12.78 13.00
C VAL A 121 3.03 11.81 13.59
N LYS A 122 2.77 11.34 14.83
CA LYS A 122 3.66 10.47 15.64
C LYS A 122 4.37 9.40 14.78
N HIS A 123 5.56 8.99 15.24
CA HIS A 123 6.58 8.16 14.55
C HIS A 123 6.15 6.81 13.93
N ASP A 124 4.86 6.52 13.85
CA ASP A 124 4.28 5.24 13.43
C ASP A 124 3.38 5.47 12.21
N VAL A 125 3.93 5.91 11.08
CA VAL A 125 3.19 5.95 9.82
C VAL A 125 3.42 4.64 9.08
N GLU A 126 2.35 3.94 8.75
CA GLU A 126 2.39 2.69 7.99
C GLU A 126 1.65 2.82 6.65
N ILE A 127 2.08 1.98 5.70
CA ILE A 127 1.41 1.76 4.43
C ILE A 127 0.94 0.32 4.40
N ALA A 128 -0.37 0.12 4.29
CA ALA A 128 -0.96 -1.19 4.03
C ALA A 128 -1.18 -1.40 2.53
N VAL A 129 -0.84 -2.60 2.05
CA VAL A 129 -1.12 -3.10 0.71
C VAL A 129 -2.29 -4.06 0.81
N ILE A 130 -3.35 -3.79 0.06
CA ILE A 130 -4.64 -4.44 0.15
C ILE A 130 -5.01 -5.01 -1.21
N ASP A 131 -5.47 -6.26 -1.25
CA ASP A 131 -6.05 -6.87 -2.44
C ASP A 131 -7.39 -6.20 -2.75
N ALA A 132 -7.40 -5.41 -3.83
CA ALA A 132 -8.56 -4.65 -4.28
C ALA A 132 -9.71 -5.56 -4.73
N ALA A 133 -9.40 -6.74 -5.28
CA ALA A 133 -10.42 -7.68 -5.76
C ALA A 133 -11.31 -8.19 -4.63
N SER A 134 -10.74 -8.39 -3.44
CA SER A 134 -11.48 -8.77 -2.23
C SER A 134 -12.42 -7.67 -1.70
N LEU A 135 -12.39 -6.47 -2.30
CA LEU A 135 -13.24 -5.33 -1.93
C LEU A 135 -14.30 -4.96 -2.97
N LYS A 136 -14.45 -5.74 -4.05
CA LYS A 136 -15.56 -5.56 -5.02
C LYS A 136 -16.92 -5.53 -4.28
N GLY A 137 -17.79 -4.61 -4.69
CA GLY A 137 -19.09 -4.35 -4.07
C GLY A 137 -19.09 -3.44 -2.82
N LYS A 138 -17.96 -3.29 -2.10
CA LYS A 138 -17.83 -2.41 -0.92
C LYS A 138 -16.83 -1.26 -1.09
N ALA A 139 -16.18 -1.18 -2.24
CA ALA A 139 -15.28 -0.09 -2.61
C ALA A 139 -15.74 0.57 -3.90
N ALA A 140 -15.39 1.85 -4.05
CA ALA A 140 -15.63 2.63 -5.25
C ALA A 140 -14.55 3.71 -5.37
N THR A 141 -14.20 4.14 -6.58
CA THR A 141 -13.39 5.34 -6.70
C THR A 141 -14.21 6.55 -6.26
N ALA A 142 -13.59 7.48 -5.55
CA ALA A 142 -14.29 8.68 -5.12
C ALA A 142 -14.76 9.51 -6.33
N VAL A 143 -13.98 9.51 -7.42
CA VAL A 143 -14.35 10.15 -8.69
C VAL A 143 -15.65 9.57 -9.26
N GLN A 144 -15.81 8.24 -9.23
CA GLN A 144 -17.00 7.58 -9.73
C GLN A 144 -18.27 8.07 -9.04
N ILE A 145 -18.25 8.18 -7.71
CA ILE A 145 -19.39 8.68 -6.93
C ILE A 145 -19.60 10.18 -7.18
N LEU A 146 -18.53 10.98 -7.18
CA LEU A 146 -18.62 12.42 -7.40
C LEU A 146 -19.23 12.77 -8.77
N ARG A 147 -18.87 12.04 -9.84
CA ARG A 147 -19.37 12.31 -11.20
C ARG A 147 -20.85 12.02 -11.38
N LYS A 148 -21.45 11.17 -10.55
CA LYS A 148 -22.90 10.88 -10.60
C LYS A 148 -23.75 12.06 -10.14
N ALA A 149 -23.17 13.01 -9.41
CA ALA A 149 -23.89 14.17 -8.89
C ALA A 149 -24.42 15.08 -10.01
N THR A 150 -25.73 15.32 -9.98
CA THR A 150 -26.37 16.41 -10.73
C THR A 150 -25.86 17.77 -10.25
N PHE A 151 -26.14 18.84 -10.99
CA PHE A 151 -25.66 20.17 -10.63
C PHE A 151 -26.12 20.61 -9.23
N ASP A 152 -27.36 20.30 -8.86
CA ASP A 152 -27.96 20.71 -7.58
C ASP A 152 -27.43 19.90 -6.38
N GLU A 153 -26.92 18.69 -6.61
CA GLU A 153 -26.35 17.81 -5.58
C GLU A 153 -24.88 18.13 -5.28
N ARG A 154 -24.24 19.00 -6.07
CA ARG A 154 -22.81 19.29 -5.93
C ARG A 154 -22.56 20.24 -4.76
N PRO A 155 -21.71 19.85 -3.79
CA PRO A 155 -21.35 20.75 -2.69
C PRO A 155 -20.50 21.92 -3.19
N HIS A 156 -20.45 23.02 -2.42
CA HIS A 156 -19.71 24.25 -2.74
C HIS A 156 -18.24 24.02 -3.14
N HIS A 157 -17.58 23.00 -2.57
CA HIS A 157 -16.19 22.65 -2.87
C HIS A 157 -16.06 21.39 -3.76
N TYR A 158 -17.07 21.08 -4.57
CA TYR A 158 -17.10 19.90 -5.45
C TYR A 158 -15.81 19.75 -6.26
N TRP A 159 -15.39 20.78 -6.99
CA TRP A 159 -14.22 20.69 -7.87
C TRP A 159 -12.92 20.44 -7.12
N ARG A 160 -12.79 20.97 -5.89
CA ARG A 160 -11.63 20.68 -5.03
C ARG A 160 -11.55 19.18 -4.73
N TRP A 161 -12.66 18.57 -4.33
CA TRP A 161 -12.70 17.15 -3.98
C TRP A 161 -12.61 16.24 -5.21
N TYR A 162 -13.18 16.67 -6.33
CA TYR A 162 -13.02 16.00 -7.62
C TYR A 162 -11.54 15.97 -8.06
N HIS A 163 -10.86 17.11 -8.08
CA HIS A 163 -9.45 17.20 -8.45
C HIS A 163 -8.55 16.44 -7.47
N PHE A 164 -8.80 16.56 -6.16
CA PHE A 164 -8.09 15.77 -5.16
C PHE A 164 -8.24 14.26 -5.41
N SER A 165 -9.47 13.80 -5.66
CA SER A 165 -9.76 12.38 -5.88
C SER A 165 -9.14 11.83 -7.17
N GLN A 166 -9.10 12.65 -8.22
CA GLN A 166 -8.37 12.35 -9.45
C GLN A 166 -6.87 12.24 -9.17
N GLU A 167 -6.26 13.29 -8.64
CA GLU A 167 -4.81 13.36 -8.41
C GLU A 167 -4.29 12.23 -7.51
N SER A 168 -5.05 11.90 -6.47
CA SER A 168 -4.72 10.85 -5.51
C SER A 168 -5.16 9.45 -5.90
N GLN A 169 -5.87 9.29 -7.03
CA GLN A 169 -6.53 8.03 -7.41
C GLN A 169 -7.32 7.43 -6.23
N SER A 170 -8.11 8.28 -5.58
CA SER A 170 -8.77 7.98 -4.30
C SER A 170 -9.84 6.91 -4.47
N VAL A 171 -9.77 5.91 -3.61
CA VAL A 171 -10.77 4.85 -3.45
C VAL A 171 -11.32 4.91 -2.03
N VAL A 172 -12.65 4.92 -1.93
CA VAL A 172 -13.36 4.86 -0.66
C VAL A 172 -13.88 3.44 -0.45
N VAL A 173 -13.58 2.87 0.72
CA VAL A 173 -14.09 1.56 1.14
C VAL A 173 -15.12 1.79 2.23
N TYR A 174 -16.34 1.27 2.06
CA TYR A 174 -17.41 1.41 3.04
C TYR A 174 -17.22 0.43 4.20
N GLY A 175 -17.50 0.88 5.42
CA GLY A 175 -17.59 -0.02 6.58
C GLY A 175 -16.23 -0.42 7.11
N TYR A 176 -15.66 -1.51 6.61
CA TYR A 176 -14.43 -2.11 7.13
C TYR A 176 -13.58 -2.78 6.04
N ILE A 177 -12.29 -2.95 6.34
CA ILE A 177 -11.34 -3.76 5.56
C ILE A 177 -11.07 -5.04 6.35
N PRO A 178 -11.41 -6.22 5.80
CA PRO A 178 -11.05 -7.51 6.40
C PRO A 178 -9.54 -7.70 6.46
N LEU A 179 -9.03 -8.39 7.49
CA LEU A 179 -7.62 -8.74 7.59
C LEU A 179 -7.18 -9.66 6.45
N THR A 180 -8.06 -10.55 5.98
CA THR A 180 -7.80 -11.44 4.84
C THR A 180 -7.58 -10.70 3.52
N SER A 181 -8.06 -9.45 3.42
CA SER A 181 -7.85 -8.58 2.27
C SER A 181 -6.50 -7.86 2.32
N VAL A 182 -5.84 -7.81 3.48
CA VAL A 182 -4.58 -7.11 3.65
C VAL A 182 -3.45 -8.07 3.38
N MET A 183 -2.66 -7.76 2.36
CA MET A 183 -1.45 -8.51 2.07
C MET A 183 -0.43 -8.16 3.16
N ALA A 184 -0.02 -6.90 3.23
CA ALA A 184 0.98 -6.45 4.19
C ALA A 184 0.65 -5.07 4.77
N SER A 185 1.17 -4.79 5.96
CA SER A 185 1.27 -3.45 6.53
C SER A 185 2.71 -3.22 6.96
N VAL A 186 3.33 -2.15 6.45
CA VAL A 186 4.75 -1.89 6.67
C VAL A 186 5.01 -0.47 7.17
N PRO A 187 5.91 -0.29 8.15
CA PRO A 187 6.38 1.03 8.57
C PRO A 187 7.00 1.81 7.41
N LEU A 188 6.67 3.10 7.31
CA LEU A 188 7.26 3.99 6.30
C LEU A 188 8.78 3.93 6.29
N LEU A 189 9.40 3.92 7.48
CA LEU A 189 10.85 3.90 7.61
C LEU A 189 11.50 2.64 7.04
N SER A 190 10.82 1.49 7.02
CA SER A 190 11.38 0.24 6.48
C SER A 190 11.43 0.22 4.96
N ILE A 191 10.64 1.07 4.28
CA ILE A 191 10.61 1.15 2.81
C ILE A 191 11.49 2.26 2.24
N LEU A 192 11.90 3.27 3.03
CA LEU A 192 12.59 4.46 2.51
C LEU A 192 13.88 4.12 1.77
N GLU A 193 14.72 3.24 2.32
CA GLU A 193 15.98 2.83 1.67
C GLU A 193 15.79 1.87 0.50
N LYS A 194 14.58 1.34 0.35
CA LYS A 194 14.20 0.36 -0.67
C LYS A 194 13.60 1.03 -1.91
N MET A 195 13.26 2.32 -1.82
CA MET A 195 12.77 3.10 -2.94
C MET A 195 13.81 3.20 -4.07
N PRO A 196 13.36 3.35 -5.33
CA PRO A 196 14.25 3.62 -6.44
C PRO A 196 15.15 4.85 -6.20
N SER A 197 16.38 4.81 -6.71
CA SER A 197 17.40 5.83 -6.40
C SER A 197 17.00 7.25 -6.81
N TYR A 198 16.13 7.42 -7.80
CA TYR A 198 15.65 8.74 -8.21
C TYR A 198 14.75 9.41 -7.15
N PHE A 199 14.20 8.67 -6.18
CA PHE A 199 13.54 9.21 -4.97
C PHE A 199 14.53 9.63 -3.88
N LEU A 200 15.80 9.22 -3.99
CA LEU A 200 16.80 9.37 -2.95
C LEU A 200 17.87 10.41 -3.34
N ARG A 201 18.52 10.97 -2.32
CA ARG A 201 19.71 11.82 -2.46
C ARG A 201 20.93 10.91 -2.69
N SER A 202 21.75 11.26 -3.67
CA SER A 202 22.94 10.48 -4.06
C SER A 202 24.11 10.59 -3.08
N GLU A 203 24.10 11.60 -2.20
CA GLU A 203 25.24 11.95 -1.34
C GLU A 203 24.80 12.02 0.13
N ILE A 204 25.47 11.24 0.98
CA ILE A 204 25.54 11.52 2.41
C ILE A 204 26.73 12.47 2.57
N PRO A 205 26.57 13.68 3.13
CA PRO A 205 27.69 14.59 3.36
C PRO A 205 28.82 13.90 4.14
N ALA A 206 30.07 14.19 3.80
CA ALA A 206 31.25 13.56 4.44
C ALA A 206 31.31 13.74 5.97
N ASN A 207 30.61 14.75 6.51
CA ASN A 207 30.38 14.96 7.94
C ASN A 207 28.87 15.07 8.20
N PRO A 208 28.14 13.95 8.34
CA PRO A 208 26.72 14.00 8.60
C PRO A 208 26.49 14.46 10.04
N SER A 209 25.73 15.54 10.23
CA SER A 209 25.15 15.86 11.53
C SER A 209 24.22 14.72 11.99
N MET A 210 24.00 14.55 13.30
CA MET A 210 23.05 13.52 13.81
C MET A 210 21.63 13.68 13.26
N THR A 211 21.28 14.87 12.76
CA THR A 211 20.03 15.14 12.05
C THR A 211 20.03 14.65 10.59
N GLU A 212 21.18 14.60 9.91
CA GLU A 212 21.31 14.19 8.50
C GLU A 212 21.35 12.67 8.30
N THR A 213 21.59 11.89 9.35
CA THR A 213 21.56 10.42 9.31
C THR A 213 20.14 9.85 9.33
N SER A 214 19.12 10.66 9.60
CA SER A 214 17.73 10.18 9.60
C SER A 214 17.30 9.74 8.20
N LEU A 215 16.77 8.52 8.06
CA LEU A 215 16.30 7.94 6.80
C LEU A 215 15.35 8.87 6.02
N ILE A 216 14.56 9.66 6.75
CA ILE A 216 13.62 10.63 6.16
C ILE A 216 14.33 11.76 5.39
N ASN A 217 15.55 12.11 5.76
CA ASN A 217 16.33 13.16 5.10
C ASN A 217 17.06 12.66 3.86
N ARG A 218 17.12 11.33 3.67
CA ARG A 218 17.62 10.71 2.43
C ARG A 218 16.64 10.87 1.26
N VAL A 219 15.37 11.12 1.54
CA VAL A 219 14.37 11.37 0.50
C VAL A 219 14.64 12.73 -0.14
N VAL A 220 14.60 12.79 -1.46
CA VAL A 220 14.93 14.03 -2.19
C VAL A 220 13.83 15.09 -2.04
N TRP A 221 12.57 14.66 -1.90
CA TRP A 221 11.43 15.57 -1.86
C TRP A 221 11.40 16.39 -0.57
N ASP A 222 11.18 17.69 -0.73
CA ASP A 222 11.10 18.63 0.38
C ASP A 222 9.65 18.97 0.75
N PHE A 223 9.26 18.55 1.96
CA PHE A 223 7.94 18.83 2.54
C PHE A 223 7.90 20.10 3.39
N THR A 224 9.01 20.84 3.53
CA THR A 224 9.02 22.13 4.23
C THR A 224 8.23 23.19 3.49
N ASN A 225 8.13 23.09 2.16
CA ASN A 225 7.27 23.93 1.35
C ASN A 225 5.81 23.47 1.43
N LYS A 226 5.00 24.23 2.19
CA LYS A 226 3.56 23.95 2.38
C LYS A 226 2.71 23.99 1.10
N LYS A 227 3.24 24.47 -0.03
CA LYS A 227 2.53 24.56 -1.32
C LYS A 227 2.84 23.40 -2.28
N SER A 228 3.73 22.49 -1.91
CA SER A 228 4.13 21.35 -2.74
C SER A 228 2.93 20.44 -3.05
N THR A 229 2.61 20.26 -4.34
CA THR A 229 1.53 19.37 -4.80
C THR A 229 2.06 17.99 -5.18
N TYR A 230 1.18 16.98 -5.25
CA TYR A 230 1.57 15.65 -5.71
C TYR A 230 1.92 15.65 -7.19
N LYS A 231 1.23 16.44 -8.01
CA LYS A 231 1.62 16.64 -9.42
C LYS A 231 3.07 17.11 -9.57
N GLN A 232 3.50 18.10 -8.79
CA GLN A 232 4.90 18.57 -8.80
C GLN A 232 5.88 17.48 -8.36
N PHE A 233 5.47 16.64 -7.40
CA PHE A 233 6.25 15.48 -7.00
C PHE A 233 6.42 14.48 -8.16
N CYS A 234 5.33 14.14 -8.85
CA CYS A 234 5.37 13.24 -10.01
C CYS A 234 6.30 13.78 -11.10
N GLU A 235 6.16 15.06 -11.46
CA GLU A 235 7.02 15.73 -12.45
C GLU A 235 8.50 15.67 -12.03
N ALA A 236 8.81 16.09 -10.81
CA ALA A 236 10.20 16.13 -10.32
C ALA A 236 10.86 14.75 -10.23
N MET A 237 10.14 13.72 -9.76
CA MET A 237 10.68 12.36 -9.70
C MET A 237 10.90 11.77 -11.09
N THR A 238 9.99 12.06 -12.02
CA THR A 238 10.12 11.61 -13.40
C THR A 238 11.29 12.29 -14.10
N ASP A 239 11.44 13.61 -13.94
CA ASP A 239 12.60 14.34 -14.46
C ASP A 239 13.91 13.79 -13.92
N ARG A 240 13.94 13.39 -12.64
CA ARG A 240 15.12 12.74 -12.05
C ARG A 240 15.38 11.38 -12.66
N HIS A 241 14.34 10.57 -12.90
CA HIS A 241 14.47 9.29 -13.59
C HIS A 241 15.07 9.47 -14.99
N PHE A 242 14.52 10.37 -15.81
CA PHE A 242 15.02 10.62 -17.18
C PHE A 242 16.39 11.30 -17.26
N LYS A 243 16.87 11.91 -16.17
CA LYS A 243 18.25 12.42 -16.07
C LYS A 243 19.29 11.31 -15.82
N GLN A 244 18.85 10.10 -15.44
CA GLN A 244 19.75 8.96 -15.26
C GLN A 244 20.16 8.36 -16.61
N SER A 245 21.31 7.66 -16.65
CA SER A 245 21.71 6.90 -17.83
C SER A 245 20.70 5.79 -18.13
N THR A 246 20.61 5.34 -19.39
CA THR A 246 19.71 4.24 -19.78
C THR A 246 19.95 2.97 -18.97
N GLU A 247 21.21 2.62 -18.71
CA GLU A 247 21.57 1.48 -17.85
C GLU A 247 21.02 1.64 -16.43
N MET A 248 21.15 2.82 -15.85
CA MET A 248 20.65 3.10 -14.50
C MET A 248 19.11 3.08 -14.46
N ARG A 249 18.44 3.62 -15.49
CA ARG A 249 16.98 3.54 -15.61
C ARG A 249 16.51 2.10 -15.67
N LEU A 250 17.12 1.27 -16.52
CA LEU A 250 16.82 -0.16 -16.62
C LEU A 250 17.02 -0.88 -15.28
N ARG A 251 18.14 -0.62 -14.60
CA ARG A 251 18.43 -1.16 -13.27
C ARG A 251 17.37 -0.76 -12.24
N GLU A 252 16.94 0.49 -12.22
CA GLU A 252 15.90 0.94 -11.28
C GLU A 252 14.51 0.37 -11.63
N SER A 253 14.19 0.23 -12.92
CA SER A 253 12.95 -0.40 -13.38
C SER A 253 12.88 -1.89 -13.03
N ILE A 254 14.02 -2.59 -12.96
CA ILE A 254 14.07 -4.01 -12.57
C ILE A 254 14.33 -4.17 -11.07
N VAL A 255 15.54 -3.81 -10.63
CA VAL A 255 16.00 -4.06 -9.25
C VAL A 255 15.31 -3.11 -8.28
N GLY A 256 15.17 -1.83 -8.66
CA GLY A 256 14.53 -0.83 -7.82
C GLY A 256 13.05 -1.13 -7.56
N SER A 257 12.33 -1.58 -8.59
CA SER A 257 10.92 -1.95 -8.50
C SER A 257 10.69 -3.21 -7.68
N ILE A 258 11.44 -4.29 -7.92
CA ILE A 258 11.36 -5.54 -7.13
C ILE A 258 11.68 -5.27 -5.67
N ARG A 259 12.75 -4.51 -5.41
CA ARG A 259 13.17 -4.17 -4.04
C ARG A 259 12.07 -3.42 -3.29
N LEU A 260 11.40 -2.47 -3.94
CA LEU A 260 10.29 -1.74 -3.32
C LEU A 260 9.04 -2.63 -3.17
N ALA A 261 8.71 -3.45 -4.17
CA ALA A 261 7.57 -4.37 -4.13
C ALA A 261 7.71 -5.38 -2.98
N VAL A 262 8.86 -6.06 -2.89
CA VAL A 262 9.17 -6.98 -1.78
C VAL A 262 9.15 -6.24 -0.45
N ALA A 263 9.67 -5.01 -0.37
CA ALA A 263 9.63 -4.24 0.87
C ALA A 263 8.20 -3.88 1.31
N LEU A 264 7.32 -3.53 0.36
CA LEU A 264 5.90 -3.24 0.61
C LEU A 264 5.11 -4.49 0.99
N LEU A 265 5.48 -5.65 0.43
CA LEU A 265 4.84 -6.94 0.68
C LEU A 265 5.55 -7.79 1.74
N ASN A 266 6.59 -7.28 2.42
CA ASN A 266 7.59 -8.10 3.10
C ASN A 266 7.01 -9.20 4.03
N PRO A 267 6.14 -8.90 5.01
CA PRO A 267 5.58 -9.94 5.88
C PRO A 267 4.76 -11.00 5.11
N TRP A 268 4.04 -10.55 4.08
CA TRP A 268 3.21 -11.41 3.24
C TRP A 268 4.04 -12.27 2.30
N PHE A 269 5.03 -11.68 1.63
CA PHE A 269 5.88 -12.37 0.68
C PHE A 269 6.67 -13.47 1.37
N HIS A 270 7.26 -13.21 2.54
CA HIS A 270 8.01 -14.22 3.29
C HIS A 270 7.16 -15.41 3.72
N LYS A 271 5.95 -15.14 4.23
CA LYS A 271 5.02 -16.19 4.61
C LYS A 271 4.52 -16.97 3.38
N THR A 272 4.05 -16.26 2.37
CA THR A 272 3.42 -16.86 1.19
C THR A 272 4.44 -17.60 0.34
N ALA A 273 5.69 -17.15 0.22
CA ALA A 273 6.71 -17.87 -0.54
C ALA A 273 7.07 -19.23 0.08
N ALA A 274 6.89 -19.40 1.40
CA ALA A 274 7.05 -20.68 2.07
C ALA A 274 5.87 -21.64 1.78
N ASP A 275 4.65 -21.10 1.70
CA ASP A 275 3.41 -21.88 1.56
C ASP A 275 2.98 -22.11 0.09
N ASP A 276 3.03 -21.06 -0.73
CA ASP A 276 2.58 -20.97 -2.13
C ASP A 276 3.50 -20.02 -2.93
N ILE A 277 4.56 -20.59 -3.48
CA ILE A 277 5.58 -19.82 -4.21
C ILE A 277 5.01 -19.15 -5.46
N ASP A 278 4.12 -19.82 -6.19
CA ASP A 278 3.58 -19.33 -7.46
C ASP A 278 2.74 -18.07 -7.23
N TRP A 279 1.90 -18.08 -6.18
CA TRP A 279 1.15 -16.90 -5.79
C TRP A 279 2.09 -15.76 -5.35
N ALA A 280 3.05 -16.06 -4.47
CA ALA A 280 3.99 -15.06 -3.96
C ALA A 280 4.75 -14.37 -5.10
N VAL A 281 5.21 -15.14 -6.08
CA VAL A 281 5.90 -14.65 -7.28
C VAL A 281 4.95 -13.81 -8.12
N HIS A 282 3.78 -14.34 -8.48
CA HIS A 282 2.82 -13.66 -9.34
C HIS A 282 2.45 -12.27 -8.81
N LYS A 283 2.03 -12.17 -7.55
CA LYS A 283 1.61 -10.88 -6.98
C LYS A 283 2.75 -9.91 -6.75
N THR A 284 3.93 -10.40 -6.37
CA THR A 284 5.08 -9.52 -6.15
C THR A 284 5.62 -8.98 -7.48
N ALA A 285 5.65 -9.81 -8.53
CA ALA A 285 6.00 -9.39 -9.88
C ALA A 285 4.98 -8.39 -10.44
N GLU A 286 3.68 -8.61 -10.22
CA GLU A 286 2.62 -7.69 -10.62
C GLU A 286 2.79 -6.30 -9.97
N LEU A 287 3.06 -6.24 -8.66
CA LEU A 287 3.36 -4.98 -7.97
C LEU A 287 4.67 -4.34 -8.47
N ALA A 288 5.70 -5.13 -8.73
CA ALA A 288 6.96 -4.64 -9.28
C ALA A 288 6.76 -4.04 -10.68
N SER A 289 5.93 -4.66 -11.53
CA SER A 289 5.58 -4.10 -12.85
C SER A 289 4.91 -2.74 -12.75
N LEU A 290 3.96 -2.57 -11.80
CA LEU A 290 3.31 -1.27 -11.57
C LEU A 290 4.31 -0.20 -11.10
N ILE A 291 5.27 -0.57 -10.25
CA ILE A 291 6.32 0.34 -9.79
C ILE A 291 7.29 0.69 -10.93
N ALA A 292 7.66 -0.28 -11.76
CA ALA A 292 8.57 -0.12 -12.89
C ALA A 292 8.02 0.79 -13.98
N ALA A 293 6.72 0.66 -14.28
CA ALA A 293 6.03 1.44 -15.31
C ALA A 293 5.66 2.85 -14.86
N TRP A 294 5.69 3.14 -13.55
CA TRP A 294 5.29 4.45 -13.02
C TRP A 294 6.06 5.64 -13.63
N PRO A 295 7.42 5.68 -13.65
CA PRO A 295 8.14 6.82 -14.20
C PRO A 295 8.14 6.85 -15.74
N ASP A 296 8.10 5.68 -16.38
CA ASP A 296 8.19 5.50 -17.85
C ASP A 296 7.32 4.30 -18.26
N PRO A 297 6.05 4.52 -18.66
CA PRO A 297 5.15 3.45 -19.08
C PRO A 297 5.55 2.98 -20.49
N GLN A 298 6.61 2.18 -20.60
CA GLN A 298 7.03 1.50 -21.82
C GLN A 298 6.62 0.02 -21.81
N ASP A 299 6.76 -0.65 -22.96
CA ASP A 299 6.23 -1.98 -23.26
C ASP A 299 6.44 -2.99 -22.09
N PRO A 300 5.37 -3.34 -21.37
CA PRO A 300 5.47 -4.11 -20.14
C PRO A 300 5.82 -5.58 -20.38
N ALA A 301 5.70 -6.10 -21.61
CA ALA A 301 5.81 -7.54 -21.87
C ALA A 301 7.21 -8.10 -21.59
N GLU A 302 8.27 -7.55 -22.19
CA GLU A 302 9.64 -8.03 -21.97
C GLU A 302 10.10 -7.80 -20.52
N MET A 303 9.67 -6.68 -19.92
CA MET A 303 9.99 -6.36 -18.52
C MET A 303 9.32 -7.36 -17.57
N GLN A 304 8.09 -7.76 -17.86
CA GLN A 304 7.31 -8.65 -17.00
C GLN A 304 7.98 -10.03 -16.86
N ASP A 305 8.55 -10.59 -17.93
CA ASP A 305 9.26 -11.88 -17.87
C ASP A 305 10.51 -11.79 -16.97
N VAL A 306 11.29 -10.72 -17.11
CA VAL A 306 12.49 -10.48 -16.27
C VAL A 306 12.10 -10.30 -14.81
N LEU A 307 11.05 -9.52 -14.54
CA LEU A 307 10.55 -9.31 -13.18
C LEU A 307 10.06 -10.62 -12.55
N ASN A 308 9.28 -11.43 -13.27
CA ASN A 308 8.83 -12.74 -12.79
C ASN A 308 10.01 -13.67 -12.49
N GLY A 309 10.99 -13.77 -13.41
CA GLY A 309 12.16 -14.63 -13.20
C GLY A 309 12.98 -14.21 -11.98
N MET A 310 13.22 -12.92 -11.78
CA MET A 310 13.96 -12.42 -10.63
C MET A 310 13.21 -12.60 -9.30
N VAL A 311 11.89 -12.35 -9.30
CA VAL A 311 11.06 -12.58 -8.12
C VAL A 311 10.98 -14.08 -7.79
N SER A 312 10.93 -14.96 -8.80
CA SER A 312 10.99 -16.42 -8.63
C SER A 312 12.25 -16.86 -7.89
N LEU A 313 13.42 -16.40 -8.35
CA LEU A 313 14.69 -16.69 -7.68
C LEU A 313 14.72 -16.20 -6.23
N LEU A 314 14.16 -15.00 -5.97
CA LEU A 314 14.05 -14.47 -4.61
C LEU A 314 13.10 -15.30 -3.73
N ALA A 315 11.98 -15.77 -4.29
CA ALA A 315 11.01 -16.57 -3.56
C ALA A 315 11.57 -17.96 -3.22
N GLU A 316 12.34 -18.57 -4.13
CA GLU A 316 13.07 -19.82 -3.89
C GLU A 316 14.08 -19.66 -2.76
N GLU A 317 14.91 -18.61 -2.80
CA GLU A 317 15.89 -18.29 -1.76
C GLU A 317 15.22 -18.06 -0.39
N VAL A 318 14.06 -17.40 -0.35
CA VAL A 318 13.29 -17.20 0.88
C VAL A 318 12.75 -18.52 1.42
N ARG A 319 12.20 -19.37 0.56
CA ARG A 319 11.67 -20.69 0.94
C ARG A 319 12.78 -21.59 1.49
N GLU A 320 13.94 -21.63 0.83
CA GLU A 320 15.11 -22.38 1.30
C GLU A 320 15.58 -21.90 2.68
N LYS A 321 15.68 -20.58 2.89
CA LYS A 321 16.00 -20.01 4.21
C LYS A 321 14.98 -20.37 5.28
N HIS A 322 13.69 -20.37 4.92
CA HIS A 322 12.64 -20.74 5.86
C HIS A 322 12.75 -22.21 6.29
N HIS A 323 12.97 -23.13 5.33
CA HIS A 323 13.21 -24.54 5.63
C HIS A 323 14.46 -24.76 6.50
N ALA A 324 15.56 -24.05 6.22
CA ALA A 324 16.76 -24.13 7.03
C ALA A 324 16.53 -23.64 8.47
N SER A 325 15.77 -22.54 8.64
CA SER A 325 15.39 -22.02 9.96
C SER A 325 14.55 -23.03 10.75
N LEU A 326 13.52 -23.61 10.11
CA LEU A 326 12.66 -24.61 10.72
C LEU A 326 13.43 -25.87 11.14
N LEU A 327 14.39 -26.32 10.30
CA LEU A 327 15.24 -27.45 10.65
C LEU A 327 16.11 -27.15 11.87
N GLY A 328 16.65 -25.93 11.98
CA GLY A 328 17.38 -25.46 13.16
C GLY A 328 16.53 -25.50 14.42
N GLU A 329 15.31 -24.94 14.36
CA GLU A 329 14.36 -24.94 15.49
C GLU A 329 13.97 -26.36 15.94
N VAL A 330 13.75 -27.28 14.98
CA VAL A 330 13.46 -28.69 15.30
C VAL A 330 14.64 -29.38 15.97
N LEU A 331 15.87 -29.10 15.55
CA LEU A 331 17.08 -29.66 16.18
C LEU A 331 17.28 -29.10 17.60
N GLU A 332 16.99 -27.82 17.82
CA GLU A 332 17.01 -27.23 19.16
C GLU A 332 15.96 -27.87 20.08
N LEU A 333 14.73 -28.05 19.58
CA LEU A 333 13.66 -28.71 20.34
C LEU A 333 13.96 -30.19 20.63
N ALA A 334 14.59 -30.89 19.68
CA ALA A 334 15.05 -32.26 19.91
C ALA A 334 16.10 -32.33 21.02
N GLY A 335 17.07 -31.40 21.03
CA GLY A 335 18.06 -31.31 22.11
C GLY A 335 17.43 -31.02 23.48
N VAL A 336 16.39 -30.18 23.54
CA VAL A 336 15.64 -29.94 24.79
C VAL A 336 14.90 -31.21 25.25
N ILE A 337 14.38 -32.01 24.33
CA ILE A 337 13.75 -33.30 24.67
C ILE A 337 14.80 -34.28 25.21
N ASP A 338 15.96 -34.38 24.56
CA ASP A 338 17.06 -35.24 25.01
C ASP A 338 17.53 -34.84 26.43
N ASP A 339 17.67 -33.53 26.69
CA ASP A 339 18.01 -33.01 28.02
C ASP A 339 16.93 -33.35 29.07
N ILE A 340 15.65 -33.33 28.70
CA ILE A 340 14.54 -33.72 29.58
C ILE A 340 14.58 -35.23 29.86
N GLU A 341 14.84 -36.06 28.85
CA GLU A 341 14.98 -37.50 29.00
C GLU A 341 16.13 -37.85 29.95
N ASP A 342 17.29 -37.21 29.80
CA ASP A 342 18.44 -37.40 30.69
C ASP A 342 18.13 -37.01 32.15
N VAL A 343 17.38 -35.93 32.36
CA VAL A 343 16.92 -35.54 33.70
C VAL A 343 15.95 -36.58 34.28
N VAL A 344 15.05 -37.16 33.47
CA VAL A 344 14.14 -38.22 33.93
C VAL A 344 14.91 -39.49 34.29
N TYR A 345 15.87 -39.92 33.46
CA TYR A 345 16.70 -41.10 33.74
C TYR A 345 17.62 -40.93 34.96
N SER A 346 18.02 -39.71 35.30
CA SER A 346 18.85 -39.43 36.48
C SER A 346 18.06 -39.32 37.80
N LEU A 347 16.73 -39.35 37.73
CA LEU A 347 15.83 -39.37 38.90
C LEU A 347 15.37 -40.78 39.30
N GLU A 348 15.69 -41.80 38.49
CA GLU A 348 15.61 -43.23 38.84
C GLU A 348 16.92 -43.73 39.46
#